data_AF-A0A920BHT6-F1
#
_entry.id   AF-A0A920BHT6-F1
#
_cell.length_a   1.000
_cell.length_b   1.000
_cell.length_c   1.000
_cell.angle_alpha   90.00
_cell.angle_beta   90.00
_cell.angle_gamma   90.00
#
_symmetry.space_group_name_H-M   'P 1'
#
loop_
_entity.id
_entity.type
_entity.pdbx_description
1 polymer ?
#
loop_
_entity_poly.entity_id
_entity_poly.type
_entity_poly.pdbx_seq_one_letter_code
_entity_poly.pdbx_strand_id
1 'polypeptide(L)'
;MASANTYGDMIEWMHRNLNRRDDIILSLHPHNDRGTGVAAAEFGLMAGADRVEGTLFGNGERTGNVDVINIAMNMYSQGVDPMLDISDINDIRRVAEYCNQLPVHPAPLCRRPCLHSLFRIASRCNQERLRRTQNSDEEILKFLHPNRSI
;
A
#
# COMPACT_ATOMS: atom_id res chain seq x y z
N MET A 1 -15.42 3.82 12.46
CA MET A 1 -14.83 4.97 11.74
C MET A 1 -14.16 5.88 12.75
N ALA A 2 -12.88 6.18 12.55
CA ALA A 2 -12.09 7.06 13.41
C ALA A 2 -11.23 8.00 12.54
N SER A 3 -10.69 9.08 13.11
CA SER A 3 -9.73 9.94 12.42
C SER A 3 -8.38 9.22 12.24
N ALA A 4 -7.55 9.72 11.32
CA ALA A 4 -6.29 9.07 10.95
C ALA A 4 -5.33 8.87 12.14
N ASN A 5 -5.30 9.83 13.08
CA ASN A 5 -4.52 9.71 14.31
C ASN A 5 -5.02 8.57 15.21
N THR A 6 -6.33 8.44 15.41
CA THR A 6 -6.90 7.32 16.18
C THR A 6 -6.65 5.98 15.51
N TYR A 7 -6.62 5.94 14.18
CA TYR A 7 -6.18 4.74 13.45
C TYR A 7 -4.72 4.41 13.77
N GLY A 8 -3.81 5.39 13.75
CA GLY A 8 -2.43 5.23 14.20
C GLY A 8 -2.31 4.67 15.62
N ASP A 9 -3.06 5.24 16.57
CA ASP A 9 -3.06 4.77 17.97
C ASP A 9 -3.49 3.30 18.10
N MET A 10 -4.50 2.88 17.32
CA MET A 10 -4.95 1.49 17.28
C MET A 10 -3.85 0.57 16.74
N ILE A 11 -3.13 0.99 15.69
CA ILE A 11 -2.01 0.22 15.13
C ILE A 11 -0.84 0.15 16.11
N GLU A 12 -0.51 1.24 16.80
CA GLU A 12 0.56 1.27 17.81
C GLU A 12 0.23 0.33 18.97
N TRP A 13 -1.03 0.35 19.43
CA TRP A 13 -1.49 -0.58 20.46
C TRP A 13 -1.35 -2.03 20.00
N MET A 14 -1.77 -2.36 18.77
CA MET A 14 -1.60 -3.71 18.22
C MET A 14 -0.12 -4.09 18.09
N HIS A 15 0.72 -3.18 17.60
CA HIS A 15 2.17 -3.39 17.49
C HIS A 15 2.80 -3.75 18.84
N ARG A 16 2.37 -3.10 19.93
CA ARG A 16 2.93 -3.30 21.27
C ARG A 16 2.36 -4.51 22.02
N ASN A 17 1.12 -4.90 21.74
CA ASN A 17 0.40 -5.89 22.53
C ASN A 17 0.24 -7.26 21.84
N LEU A 18 0.58 -7.38 20.56
CA LEU A 18 0.58 -8.67 19.87
C LEU A 18 1.74 -9.56 20.35
N ASN A 19 1.39 -10.74 20.86
CA ASN A 19 2.36 -11.78 21.19
C ASN A 19 3.10 -12.25 19.94
N ARG A 20 4.38 -12.63 20.09
CA ARG A 20 5.24 -13.02 18.96
C ARG A 20 5.29 -11.94 17.88
N ARG A 21 5.47 -10.69 18.30
CA ARG A 21 5.52 -9.52 17.40
C ARG A 21 6.50 -9.72 16.25
N ASP A 22 7.61 -10.42 16.51
CA ASP A 22 8.70 -10.75 15.57
C ASP A 22 8.38 -11.85 14.56
N ASP A 23 7.27 -12.57 14.72
CA ASP A 23 6.78 -13.58 13.76
C ASP A 23 5.60 -13.07 12.89
N ILE A 24 5.02 -11.91 13.21
CA ILE A 24 3.82 -11.36 12.54
C ILE A 24 4.14 -10.18 11.62
N ILE A 25 3.66 -10.19 10.37
CA ILE A 25 3.62 -8.98 9.54
C ILE A 25 2.35 -8.19 9.86
N LEU A 26 2.50 -7.02 10.45
CA LEU A 26 1.39 -6.10 10.67
C LEU A 26 1.13 -5.30 9.39
N SER A 27 0.06 -5.66 8.69
CA SER A 27 -0.32 -5.04 7.43
C SER A 27 -1.50 -4.08 7.58
N LEU A 28 -1.42 -2.94 6.90
CA LEU A 28 -2.48 -1.93 6.84
C LEU A 28 -3.25 -2.05 5.53
N HIS A 29 -4.58 -1.93 5.59
CA HIS A 29 -5.44 -1.84 4.41
C HIS A 29 -6.50 -0.74 4.64
N PRO A 30 -6.11 0.55 4.69
CA PRO A 30 -7.07 1.62 4.91
C PRO A 30 -7.84 1.93 3.62
N HIS A 31 -9.16 2.00 3.75
CA HIS A 31 -10.04 2.59 2.74
C HIS A 31 -10.05 4.12 2.86
N ASN A 32 -10.50 4.80 1.80
CA ASN A 32 -10.52 6.25 1.74
C ASN A 32 -11.90 6.89 2.03
N ASP A 33 -12.75 6.24 2.84
CA ASP A 33 -14.16 6.67 3.05
C ASP A 33 -14.31 8.09 3.60
N ARG A 34 -13.29 8.59 4.31
CA ARG A 34 -13.24 9.94 4.88
C ARG A 34 -12.24 10.86 4.19
N GLY A 35 -11.66 10.46 3.06
CA GLY A 35 -10.60 11.20 2.38
C GLY A 35 -9.26 11.23 3.12
N THR A 36 -9.09 10.38 4.14
CA THR A 36 -7.89 10.34 5.00
C THR A 36 -7.14 9.00 4.89
N GLY A 37 -7.32 8.24 3.82
CA GLY A 37 -6.71 6.91 3.65
C GLY A 37 -5.18 6.95 3.64
N VAL A 38 -4.59 7.92 2.91
CA VAL A 38 -3.13 8.13 2.86
C VAL A 38 -2.58 8.51 4.23
N ALA A 39 -3.20 9.49 4.90
CA ALA A 39 -2.80 9.90 6.24
C ALA A 39 -2.90 8.75 7.25
N ALA A 40 -3.94 7.92 7.17
CA ALA A 40 -4.09 6.75 8.03
C ALA A 40 -2.98 5.70 7.79
N ALA A 41 -2.61 5.46 6.54
CA ALA A 41 -1.50 4.58 6.20
C ALA A 41 -0.17 5.10 6.74
N GLU A 42 0.12 6.39 6.59
CA GLU A 42 1.34 7.03 7.09
C GLU A 42 1.42 6.99 8.62
N PHE A 43 0.33 7.31 9.33
CA PHE A 43 0.27 7.16 10.78
C PHE A 43 0.49 5.72 11.23
N GLY A 44 -0.12 4.75 10.55
CA GLY A 44 0.08 3.34 10.88
C GLY A 44 1.52 2.87 10.60
N LEU A 45 2.16 3.37 9.54
CA LEU A 45 3.58 3.11 9.27
C LEU A 45 4.48 3.67 10.38
N MET A 46 4.23 4.91 10.81
CA MET A 46 4.93 5.53 11.93
C MET A 46 4.68 4.79 13.27
N ALA A 47 3.48 4.23 13.44
CA ALA A 47 3.10 3.42 14.59
C ALA A 47 3.74 2.00 14.61
N GLY A 48 4.50 1.63 13.57
CA GLY A 48 5.25 0.38 13.51
C GLY A 48 4.59 -0.74 12.70
N ALA A 49 3.70 -0.41 11.77
CA ALA A 49 3.26 -1.38 10.76
C ALA A 49 4.41 -1.79 9.82
N ASP A 50 4.36 -3.02 9.34
CA ASP A 50 5.38 -3.58 8.44
C ASP A 50 5.03 -3.32 6.97
N ARG A 51 3.74 -3.31 6.62
CA ARG A 51 3.26 -3.32 5.25
C ARG A 51 2.00 -2.48 5.05
N VAL A 52 1.89 -1.86 3.87
CA VAL A 52 0.66 -1.21 3.40
C VAL A 52 0.15 -1.90 2.14
N GLU A 53 -1.16 -2.17 2.14
CA GLU A 53 -1.92 -2.61 0.99
C GLU A 53 -2.72 -1.44 0.43
N GLY A 54 -2.64 -1.26 -0.88
CA GLY A 54 -3.44 -0.26 -1.58
C GLY A 54 -3.54 -0.57 -3.06
N THR A 55 -3.90 0.43 -3.84
CA THR A 55 -4.04 0.31 -5.29
C THR A 55 -3.38 1.49 -6.00
N LEU A 56 -3.07 1.32 -7.29
CA LEU A 56 -2.59 2.43 -8.11
C LEU A 56 -3.71 3.47 -8.25
N PHE A 57 -3.39 4.72 -7.95
CA PHE A 57 -4.32 5.85 -8.03
C PHE A 57 -5.57 5.70 -7.15
N GLY A 58 -5.49 4.87 -6.10
CA GLY A 58 -6.57 4.71 -5.13
C GLY A 58 -7.84 4.06 -5.67
N ASN A 59 -7.74 3.23 -6.73
CA ASN A 59 -8.87 2.45 -7.20
C ASN A 59 -9.41 1.49 -6.10
N GLY A 60 -10.71 1.26 -6.05
CA GLY A 60 -11.31 0.39 -5.04
C GLY A 60 -12.81 0.60 -4.92
N GLU A 61 -13.43 -0.11 -3.97
CA GLU A 61 -14.87 0.03 -3.74
C GLU A 61 -15.20 1.42 -3.16
N ARG A 62 -16.35 1.98 -3.55
CA ARG A 62 -16.88 3.27 -3.08
C ARG A 62 -15.91 4.44 -3.29
N THR A 63 -15.16 4.80 -2.24
CA THR A 63 -14.22 5.93 -2.17
C THR A 63 -12.80 5.53 -2.55
N GLY A 64 -12.55 4.23 -2.71
CA GLY A 64 -11.25 3.69 -3.10
C GLY A 64 -10.44 3.13 -1.94
N ASN A 65 -9.40 2.39 -2.30
CA ASN A 65 -8.34 2.02 -1.37
C ASN A 65 -7.32 3.16 -1.25
N VAL A 66 -6.36 3.03 -0.35
CA VAL A 66 -5.25 3.99 -0.28
C VAL A 66 -4.43 3.99 -1.58
N ASP A 67 -4.05 5.19 -2.03
CA ASP A 67 -3.23 5.37 -3.22
C ASP A 67 -1.76 5.11 -2.93
N VAL A 68 -1.26 4.01 -3.51
CA VAL A 68 0.12 3.54 -3.38
C VAL A 68 1.11 4.52 -4.02
N ILE A 69 0.73 5.16 -5.13
CA ILE A 69 1.60 6.12 -5.81
C ILE A 69 1.78 7.37 -4.94
N ASN A 70 0.71 7.81 -4.28
CA ASN A 70 0.76 8.96 -3.38
C ASN A 70 1.67 8.70 -2.18
N ILE A 71 1.56 7.53 -1.54
CA ILE A 71 2.47 7.13 -0.45
C ILE A 71 3.93 7.08 -0.94
N ALA A 72 4.18 6.48 -2.11
CA ALA A 72 5.53 6.37 -2.67
C ALA A 72 6.13 7.75 -2.99
N MET A 73 5.35 8.67 -3.56
CA MET A 73 5.76 10.04 -3.83
C MET A 73 6.01 10.83 -2.55
N ASN A 74 5.19 10.64 -1.51
CA ASN A 74 5.41 11.26 -0.21
C ASN A 74 6.73 10.78 0.41
N MET A 75 7.01 9.47 0.40
CA MET A 75 8.31 8.92 0.83
C MET A 75 9.46 9.53 0.04
N TYR A 76 9.36 9.55 -1.29
CA TYR A 76 10.39 10.11 -2.17
C TYR A 76 10.65 11.60 -1.87
N SER A 77 9.60 12.39 -1.67
CA SER A 77 9.71 13.82 -1.33
C SER A 77 10.42 14.08 0.00
N GLN A 78 10.37 13.13 0.92
CA GLN A 78 11.06 13.17 2.22
C GLN A 78 12.47 12.53 2.15
N GLY A 79 12.94 12.16 0.95
CA GLY A 79 14.24 11.53 0.74
C GLY A 79 14.29 10.05 1.13
N VAL A 80 13.13 9.41 1.34
CA VAL A 80 13.03 7.98 1.61
C VAL A 80 12.74 7.24 0.32
N ASP A 81 13.62 6.30 -0.02
CA ASP A 81 13.44 5.42 -1.18
C ASP A 81 12.22 4.51 -0.99
N PRO A 82 11.15 4.66 -1.81
CA PRO A 82 9.92 3.87 -1.70
C PRO A 82 10.08 2.43 -2.21
N MET A 83 11.23 2.10 -2.83
CA MET A 83 11.49 0.82 -3.49
C MET A 83 10.42 0.43 -4.53
N LEU A 84 9.79 1.44 -5.11
CA LEU A 84 8.83 1.33 -6.20
C LEU A 84 9.32 2.21 -7.33
N ASP A 85 9.51 1.62 -8.52
CA ASP A 85 9.86 2.39 -9.69
C ASP A 85 8.64 3.20 -10.16
N ILE A 86 8.72 4.51 -9.97
CA ILE A 86 7.69 5.49 -10.37
C ILE A 86 8.29 6.55 -11.31
N SER A 87 9.40 6.22 -11.98
CA SER A 87 10.12 7.13 -12.88
C SER A 87 9.27 7.60 -14.07
N ASP A 88 8.42 6.73 -14.62
CA ASP A 88 7.44 7.08 -15.65
C ASP A 88 5.99 6.96 -15.12
N ILE A 89 5.54 8.00 -14.42
CA ILE A 89 4.16 8.06 -13.91
C ILE A 89 3.11 8.08 -15.02
N ASN A 90 3.46 8.54 -16.23
CA ASN A 90 2.52 8.61 -17.34
C ASN A 90 2.24 7.21 -17.91
N ASP A 91 3.27 6.37 -17.99
CA ASP A 91 3.10 4.98 -18.38
C ASP A 91 2.26 4.20 -17.36
N ILE A 92 2.58 4.34 -16.06
CA ILE A 92 1.82 3.71 -14.96
C ILE A 92 0.36 4.16 -15.01
N ARG A 93 0.11 5.45 -15.23
CA ARG A 93 -1.23 6.00 -15.42
C ARG A 93 -1.94 5.36 -16.60
N ARG A 94 -1.31 5.31 -17.77
CA ARG A 94 -1.90 4.73 -18.98
C ARG A 94 -2.28 3.26 -18.78
N VAL A 95 -1.41 2.49 -18.14
CA VAL A 95 -1.68 1.08 -17.81
C VAL A 95 -2.83 0.97 -16.79
N ALA A 96 -2.85 1.82 -15.76
CA ALA A 96 -3.93 1.82 -14.77
C ALA A 96 -5.29 2.21 -15.38
N GLU A 97 -5.33 3.23 -16.24
CA GLU A 97 -6.54 3.64 -16.96
C GLU A 97 -7.02 2.53 -17.92
N TYR A 98 -6.09 1.85 -18.60
CA TYR A 98 -6.41 0.72 -19.46
C TYR A 98 -6.97 -0.48 -18.66
N CYS A 99 -6.35 -0.85 -17.55
CA CYS A 99 -6.81 -1.99 -16.74
C CYS A 99 -8.15 -1.71 -16.05
N ASN A 100 -8.32 -0.50 -15.51
CA ASN A 100 -9.49 -0.14 -14.72
C ASN A 100 -10.64 0.38 -15.58
N GLN A 101 -10.39 0.73 -16.85
CA GLN A 101 -11.34 1.39 -17.75
C GLN A 101 -11.92 2.68 -17.13
N LEU A 102 -11.13 3.34 -16.29
CA LEU A 102 -11.50 4.52 -15.53
C LEU A 102 -10.39 5.56 -15.67
N PRO A 103 -10.74 6.84 -15.92
CA PRO A 103 -9.76 7.90 -16.00
C PRO A 103 -9.17 8.18 -14.62
N VAL A 104 -7.85 8.40 -14.57
CA VAL A 104 -7.18 8.90 -13.38
C VAL A 104 -7.43 10.41 -13.31
N HIS A 105 -8.00 10.85 -12.20
CA HIS A 105 -8.31 12.28 -12.00
C HIS A 105 -7.00 13.08 -11.86
N PRO A 106 -6.87 14.28 -12.46
CA PRO A 106 -5.66 15.11 -12.39
C PRO A 106 -5.34 15.68 -10.99
N ALA A 107 -6.17 15.39 -9.98
CA ALA A 107 -5.97 15.74 -8.57
C ALA A 107 -6.53 14.62 -7.67
N PRO A 108 -5.95 14.34 -6.49
CA PRO A 108 -6.30 13.20 -5.66
C PRO A 108 -7.60 13.46 -4.88
N LEU A 109 -8.73 13.58 -5.57
CA LEU A 109 -10.07 13.60 -4.97
C LEU A 109 -11.02 12.87 -5.91
N CYS A 110 -11.29 11.62 -5.53
CA CYS A 110 -12.07 10.55 -6.16
C CYS A 110 -13.33 10.99 -6.95
N ARG A 111 -13.68 10.24 -8.01
CA ARG A 111 -15.08 9.88 -8.34
C ARG A 111 -15.17 8.62 -9.23
N ARG A 112 -15.45 7.48 -8.58
CA ARG A 112 -16.09 6.21 -9.05
C ARG A 112 -15.21 4.95 -9.26
N PRO A 113 -15.79 3.74 -9.07
CA PRO A 113 -15.07 2.51 -8.71
C PRO A 113 -14.87 1.55 -9.89
N CYS A 114 -13.81 0.73 -9.85
CA CYS A 114 -13.83 -0.74 -10.03
C CYS A 114 -12.47 -1.31 -10.51
N LEU A 115 -12.19 -2.52 -10.02
CA LEU A 115 -11.07 -3.47 -10.20
C LEU A 115 -9.96 -3.48 -9.12
N HIS A 116 -9.88 -4.62 -8.44
CA HIS A 116 -8.98 -4.92 -7.33
C HIS A 116 -7.61 -5.31 -7.88
N SER A 117 -6.63 -4.43 -7.79
CA SER A 117 -5.21 -4.75 -7.98
C SER A 117 -4.45 -4.32 -6.73
N LEU A 118 -4.22 -5.27 -5.83
CA LEU A 118 -3.58 -5.04 -4.53
C LEU A 118 -2.07 -4.84 -4.71
N PHE A 119 -1.62 -3.59 -4.64
CA PHE A 119 -0.20 -3.24 -4.63
C PHE A 119 0.31 -3.16 -3.20
N ARG A 120 1.59 -3.53 -3.01
CA ARG A 120 2.22 -3.71 -1.70
C ARG A 120 3.38 -2.73 -1.58
N ILE A 121 3.35 -1.86 -0.57
CA ILE A 121 4.53 -1.09 -0.15
C ILE A 121 5.00 -1.62 1.20
N ALA A 122 6.30 -1.89 1.28
CA ALA A 122 7.00 -2.32 2.47
C ALA A 122 7.71 -1.13 3.12
N SER A 123 7.59 -0.97 4.43
CA SER A 123 8.45 -0.01 5.15
C SER A 123 9.90 -0.51 5.14
N ARG A 124 10.86 0.39 4.85
CA ARG A 124 12.32 0.10 4.85
C ARG A 124 12.79 -0.54 6.16
N CYS A 125 12.22 -0.15 7.30
CA CYS A 125 12.59 -0.72 8.61
C CYS A 125 12.22 -2.20 8.79
N ASN A 126 11.29 -2.75 8.01
CA ASN A 126 10.76 -4.11 8.18
C ASN A 126 10.95 -5.01 6.95
N GLN A 127 11.77 -4.59 5.98
CA GLN A 127 12.05 -5.38 4.77
C GLN A 127 12.79 -6.69 5.05
N GLU A 128 13.67 -6.72 6.05
CA GLU A 128 14.32 -7.96 6.53
C GLU A 128 13.27 -9.01 6.93
N ARG A 129 12.15 -8.54 7.47
CA ARG A 129 11.06 -9.34 8.04
C ARG A 129 10.09 -9.82 6.97
N LEU A 130 9.82 -8.97 5.98
CA LEU A 130 9.08 -9.32 4.76
C LEU A 130 9.85 -10.30 3.88
N ARG A 131 11.19 -10.20 3.78
CA ARG A 131 12.01 -11.18 3.05
C ARG A 131 11.90 -12.59 3.61
N ARG A 132 11.77 -12.74 4.94
CA ARG A 132 11.55 -14.06 5.58
C ARG A 132 10.23 -14.73 5.18
N THR A 133 9.23 -13.94 4.79
CA THR A 133 7.88 -14.39 4.39
C THR A 133 7.68 -14.38 2.88
N GLN A 134 8.46 -13.62 2.11
CA GLN A 134 8.50 -13.75 0.66
C GLN A 134 8.97 -15.15 0.21
N ASN A 135 9.81 -15.83 1.00
CA ASN A 135 10.16 -17.23 0.75
C ASN A 135 8.96 -18.19 0.78
N SER A 136 7.87 -17.86 1.49
CA SER A 136 6.62 -18.65 1.44
C SER A 136 5.66 -18.18 0.33
N ASP A 137 5.70 -16.90 -0.05
CA ASP A 137 4.84 -16.35 -1.11
C ASP A 137 5.39 -16.62 -2.53
N GLU A 138 6.70 -16.88 -2.70
CA GLU A 138 7.29 -17.29 -3.98
C GLU A 138 6.73 -18.61 -4.52
N GLU A 139 6.20 -19.50 -3.65
CA GLU A 139 5.47 -20.70 -4.11
C GLU A 139 4.13 -20.36 -4.79
N ILE A 140 3.49 -19.25 -4.41
CA ILE A 140 2.20 -18.82 -4.97
C ILE A 140 2.40 -18.07 -6.29
N LEU A 141 3.48 -17.30 -6.44
CA LEU A 141 3.79 -16.61 -7.70
C LEU A 141 4.32 -17.54 -8.80
N LYS A 142 4.97 -18.66 -8.46
CA LYS A 142 5.30 -19.74 -9.42
C LYS A 142 4.08 -20.33 -10.12
N PHE A 143 2.89 -20.21 -9.52
CA PHE A 143 1.62 -20.65 -10.12
C PHE A 143 1.11 -19.73 -11.24
N LEU A 144 1.53 -18.45 -11.27
CA LEU A 144 1.02 -17.46 -12.23
C LEU A 144 2.03 -17.12 -13.34
N HIS A 145 3.34 -17.26 -13.12
CA HIS A 145 4.34 -17.09 -14.17
C HIS A 145 5.53 -18.06 -14.00
N PRO A 146 5.49 -19.24 -14.65
CA PRO A 146 6.53 -20.28 -14.46
C PRO A 146 7.90 -19.96 -15.09
N ASN A 147 8.09 -18.85 -15.81
CA ASN A 147 9.26 -18.65 -16.70
C ASN A 147 9.99 -17.30 -16.57
N ARG A 148 10.02 -16.64 -15.40
CA ARG A 148 11.00 -15.55 -15.18
C ARG A 148 12.08 -15.98 -14.19
N SER A 149 13.23 -16.35 -14.75
CA SER A 149 14.50 -16.48 -14.05
C SER A 149 15.06 -15.08 -13.71
N ILE A 150 15.61 -14.99 -12.50
CA ILE A 150 16.19 -13.82 -11.82
C ILE A 150 17.29 -13.17 -12.67
#